data_AF-A4S578-F1
#
_entry.id   AF-A4S578-F1
#
_cell.length_a   1.000
_cell.length_b   1.000
_cell.length_c   1.000
_cell.angle_alpha   90.00
_cell.angle_beta   90.00
_cell.angle_gamma   90.00
#
_symmetry.space_group_name_H-M   'P 1'
#
loop_
_entity.id
_entity.type
_entity.pdbx_description
1 polymer ?
#
loop_
_entity_poly.entity_id
_entity_poly.type
_entity_poly.pdbx_seq_one_letter_code
_entity_poly.pdbx_strand_id
1 'polypeptide(L)'
;MAPKLGKDKTLADMIMEKIQEHESAGGSTARDEEGEMIPEGLDSRVIEIYRQVGELLTRYTTGKVPKAFKIIPALSNWEEVLYLTNPDRWSPHAMYAATRLFASNLNVTMAQRFFNLVLLPRVRQDIADNRRLHFALFMALKKATFKPAAFFKGMLLPLCQSKTCSLREAVIFSAVLSRCSVPALHSAAVLMKLSTFEYAGTTSFFMRVLLDKKYALPFSVVDALVDHFLRFSTEERELPVVWHQTLLTFVQRYKAVIDKESKKLLFKLVTIKSHYLITPEIRRELAHGKSRGEADNMDADVGVGAFSKAVKAKALEENVRDMPAIPMLADDQY
;
A
#
# COMPACT_ATOMS: atom_id res chain seq x y z
N MET A 1 1.50 33.54 -1.94
CA MET A 1 1.61 32.87 -3.26
C MET A 1 1.14 31.43 -3.09
N ALA A 2 0.02 31.06 -3.68
CA ALA A 2 -0.46 29.67 -3.66
C ALA A 2 0.55 28.79 -4.43
N PRO A 3 0.98 27.64 -3.88
CA PRO A 3 1.85 26.73 -4.61
C PRO A 3 1.07 26.19 -5.82
N LYS A 4 1.64 26.34 -7.02
CA LYS A 4 1.12 25.74 -8.25
C LYS A 4 1.02 24.23 -8.04
N LEU A 5 -0.20 23.70 -7.90
CA LEU A 5 -0.46 22.27 -7.96
C LEU A 5 0.00 21.79 -9.34
N GLY A 6 1.03 20.95 -9.38
CA GLY A 6 1.29 20.14 -10.57
C GLY A 6 0.03 19.32 -10.85
N LYS A 7 -0.60 19.52 -12.00
CA LYS A 7 -1.65 18.61 -12.45
C LYS A 7 -1.04 17.22 -12.55
N ASP A 8 -1.59 16.26 -11.81
CA ASP A 8 -1.26 14.85 -11.99
C ASP A 8 -1.62 14.50 -13.44
N LYS A 9 -0.62 14.16 -14.27
CA LYS A 9 -0.83 13.82 -15.68
C LYS A 9 -1.73 12.58 -15.77
N THR A 10 -2.89 12.72 -16.41
CA THR A 10 -3.82 11.61 -16.64
C THR A 10 -3.26 10.63 -17.68
N LEU A 11 -3.85 9.43 -17.78
CA LEU A 11 -3.49 8.50 -18.87
C LEU A 11 -3.66 9.16 -20.23
N ALA A 12 -4.76 9.91 -20.40
CA ALA A 12 -5.04 10.70 -21.60
C ALA A 12 -3.91 11.71 -21.87
N ASP A 13 -3.50 12.47 -20.85
CA ASP A 13 -2.43 13.48 -21.02
C ASP A 13 -1.10 12.85 -21.44
N MET A 14 -0.73 11.69 -20.88
CA MET A 14 0.52 11.01 -21.25
C MET A 14 0.49 10.44 -22.67
N ILE A 15 -0.68 9.96 -23.12
CA ILE A 15 -0.86 9.46 -24.48
C ILE A 15 -0.79 10.65 -25.45
N MET A 16 -1.49 11.74 -25.16
CA MET A 16 -1.49 12.96 -25.97
C MET A 16 -0.09 13.60 -26.07
N GLU A 17 0.68 13.62 -24.99
CA GLU A 17 2.06 14.13 -24.97
C GLU A 17 2.99 13.27 -25.83
N LYS A 18 2.90 11.94 -25.73
CA LYS A 18 3.68 11.03 -26.59
C LYS A 18 3.34 11.19 -28.06
N ILE A 19 2.06 11.38 -28.38
CA ILE A 19 1.59 11.60 -29.74
C ILE A 19 2.14 12.95 -30.26
N GLN A 20 2.07 14.01 -29.46
CA GLN A 20 2.59 15.33 -29.84
C GLN A 20 4.11 15.32 -30.05
N GLU A 21 4.87 14.59 -29.21
CA GLU A 21 6.30 14.36 -29.41
C GLU A 21 6.59 13.62 -30.73
N HIS A 22 5.71 12.69 -31.13
CA HIS A 22 5.83 11.93 -32.37
C HIS A 22 5.42 12.73 -33.62
N GLU A 23 4.35 13.52 -33.55
CA GLU A 23 3.96 14.48 -34.60
C GLU A 23 5.07 15.51 -34.85
N SER A 24 5.69 16.00 -33.78
CA SER A 24 6.84 16.92 -33.84
C SER A 24 8.09 16.27 -34.47
N ALA A 25 8.18 14.94 -34.41
CA ALA A 25 9.23 14.13 -35.02
C ALA A 25 8.90 13.69 -36.47
N GLY A 26 7.78 14.15 -37.05
CA GLY A 26 7.39 13.89 -38.44
C GLY A 26 6.49 12.66 -38.65
N GLY A 27 5.91 12.10 -37.58
CA GLY A 27 4.89 11.04 -37.66
C GLY A 27 3.51 11.56 -38.07
N SER A 28 2.77 10.78 -38.86
CA SER A 28 1.40 11.13 -39.29
C SER A 28 0.35 10.44 -38.41
N THR A 29 -0.38 11.19 -37.60
CA THR A 29 -1.44 10.67 -36.73
C THR A 29 -2.81 10.65 -37.42
N ALA A 30 -3.48 9.51 -37.41
CA ALA A 30 -4.86 9.38 -37.88
C ALA A 30 -5.86 9.80 -36.77
N ARG A 31 -6.90 10.56 -37.15
CA ARG A 31 -8.05 10.89 -36.31
C ARG A 31 -9.28 10.19 -36.89
N ASP A 32 -10.20 9.78 -36.03
CA ASP A 32 -11.44 9.13 -36.46
C ASP A 32 -12.61 10.14 -36.64
N GLU A 33 -13.80 9.62 -36.97
CA GLU A 33 -15.01 10.42 -37.21
C GLU A 33 -15.57 11.12 -35.97
N GLU A 34 -15.20 10.68 -34.76
CA GLU A 34 -15.62 11.25 -33.47
C GLU A 34 -14.62 12.29 -32.93
N GLY A 35 -13.50 12.50 -33.63
CA GLY A 35 -12.44 13.42 -33.21
C GLY A 35 -11.49 12.86 -32.14
N GLU A 36 -11.58 11.56 -31.85
CA GLU A 36 -10.65 10.82 -31.00
C GLU A 36 -9.42 10.36 -31.81
N MET A 37 -8.24 10.50 -31.22
CA MET A 37 -6.98 10.17 -31.91
C MET A 37 -6.71 8.67 -31.86
N ILE A 38 -6.34 8.10 -33.01
CA ILE A 38 -5.96 6.69 -33.15
C ILE A 38 -4.49 6.53 -32.72
N PRO A 39 -4.17 5.70 -31.71
CA PRO A 39 -2.78 5.37 -31.41
C PRO A 39 -2.13 4.69 -32.62
N GLU A 40 -0.99 5.22 -33.08
CA GLU A 40 -0.32 4.76 -34.30
C GLU A 40 0.06 3.26 -34.21
N GLY A 41 -0.17 2.52 -35.31
CA GLY A 41 0.18 1.10 -35.45
C GLY A 41 -0.92 0.10 -35.10
N LEU A 42 -2.11 0.56 -34.70
CA LEU A 42 -3.28 -0.31 -34.52
C LEU A 42 -4.16 -0.31 -35.78
N ASP A 43 -4.46 -1.50 -36.30
CA ASP A 43 -5.43 -1.71 -37.39
C ASP A 43 -6.80 -1.15 -36.97
N SER A 44 -7.47 -0.42 -37.86
CA SER A 44 -8.79 0.21 -37.62
C SER A 44 -9.82 -0.77 -37.04
N ARG A 45 -9.75 -2.05 -37.43
CA ARG A 45 -10.61 -3.11 -36.90
C ARG A 45 -10.37 -3.38 -35.42
N VAL A 46 -9.11 -3.29 -34.97
CA VAL A 46 -8.74 -3.50 -33.57
C VAL A 46 -9.33 -2.39 -32.69
N ILE A 47 -9.31 -1.16 -33.19
CA ILE A 47 -9.87 0.01 -32.51
C ILE A 47 -11.37 -0.17 -32.30
N GLU A 48 -12.10 -0.52 -33.37
CA GLU A 48 -13.54 -0.75 -33.31
C GLU A 48 -13.89 -1.87 -32.32
N ILE A 49 -13.12 -2.96 -32.31
CA ILE A 49 -13.31 -4.06 -31.35
C ILE A 49 -13.14 -3.58 -29.90
N TYR A 50 -12.09 -2.81 -29.59
CA TYR A 50 -11.85 -2.36 -28.22
C TYR A 50 -12.85 -1.28 -27.76
N ARG A 51 -13.37 -0.46 -28.68
CA ARG A 51 -14.48 0.45 -28.39
C ARG A 51 -15.76 -0.28 -28.03
N GLN A 52 -16.15 -1.27 -28.81
CA GLN A 52 -17.30 -2.14 -28.50
C GLN A 52 -17.11 -2.86 -27.15
N VAL A 53 -15.88 -3.27 -26.82
CA VAL A 53 -15.55 -3.82 -25.50
C VAL A 53 -15.75 -2.78 -24.39
N GLY A 54 -15.34 -1.52 -24.60
CA GLY A 54 -15.57 -0.42 -23.66
C GLY A 54 -17.04 -0.16 -23.37
N GLU A 55 -17.88 -0.16 -24.41
CA GLU A 55 -19.33 -0.04 -24.28
C GLU A 55 -19.93 -1.17 -23.44
N LEU A 56 -19.48 -2.40 -23.66
CA LEU A 56 -19.90 -3.56 -22.87
C LEU A 56 -19.48 -3.43 -21.39
N LEU A 57 -18.25 -2.95 -21.12
CA LEU A 57 -17.74 -2.77 -19.75
C LEU A 57 -18.50 -1.69 -18.96
N THR A 58 -19.09 -0.71 -19.65
CA THR A 58 -19.96 0.31 -19.05
C THR A 58 -21.19 -0.32 -18.38
N ARG A 59 -21.76 -1.38 -18.97
CA ARG A 59 -22.97 -2.07 -18.47
C ARG A 59 -22.69 -3.38 -17.73
N TYR A 60 -21.41 -3.78 -17.64
CA TYR A 60 -21.02 -5.05 -17.05
C TYR A 60 -21.38 -5.14 -15.56
N THR A 61 -21.88 -6.29 -15.14
CA THR A 61 -22.22 -6.56 -13.73
C THR A 61 -21.62 -7.88 -13.28
N THR A 62 -21.97 -8.95 -14.00
CA THR A 62 -21.54 -10.32 -13.73
C THR A 62 -21.25 -11.05 -15.03
N GLY A 63 -20.49 -12.14 -14.96
CA GLY A 63 -20.26 -13.03 -16.09
C GLY A 63 -18.80 -13.12 -16.51
N LYS A 64 -18.57 -13.58 -17.75
CA LYS A 64 -17.24 -13.72 -18.32
C LYS A 64 -16.85 -12.41 -19.00
N VAL A 65 -15.66 -11.91 -18.66
CA VAL A 65 -15.05 -10.75 -19.33
C VAL A 65 -14.66 -11.16 -20.77
N PRO A 66 -14.85 -10.28 -21.78
CA PRO A 66 -14.51 -10.57 -23.18
C PRO A 66 -13.07 -11.06 -23.37
N LYS A 67 -12.85 -11.96 -24.33
CA LYS A 67 -11.51 -12.53 -24.61
C LYS A 67 -10.53 -11.45 -25.06
N ALA A 68 -10.98 -10.49 -25.86
CA ALA A 68 -10.19 -9.32 -26.27
C ALA A 68 -9.68 -8.52 -25.06
N PHE A 69 -10.52 -8.33 -24.03
CA PHE A 69 -10.07 -7.64 -22.82
C PHE A 69 -9.05 -8.45 -22.00
N LYS A 70 -9.18 -9.79 -21.98
CA LYS A 70 -8.28 -10.67 -21.23
C LYS A 70 -6.85 -10.68 -21.77
N ILE A 71 -6.65 -10.39 -23.06
CA ILE A 71 -5.32 -10.39 -23.68
C ILE A 71 -4.57 -9.06 -23.50
N ILE A 72 -5.26 -7.97 -23.10
CA ILE A 72 -4.64 -6.65 -22.92
C ILE A 72 -3.35 -6.69 -22.08
N PRO A 73 -3.28 -7.38 -20.93
CA PRO A 73 -2.05 -7.43 -20.12
C PRO A 73 -0.84 -8.05 -20.82
N ALA A 74 -1.04 -8.83 -21.89
CA ALA A 74 0.03 -9.47 -22.64
C ALA A 74 0.52 -8.62 -23.82
N LEU A 75 -0.14 -7.50 -24.12
CA LEU A 75 0.23 -6.60 -25.22
C LEU A 75 1.38 -5.69 -24.79
N SER A 76 2.27 -5.36 -25.74
CA SER A 76 3.33 -4.37 -25.53
C SER A 76 2.76 -2.96 -25.35
N ASN A 77 1.74 -2.61 -26.12
CA ASN A 77 1.02 -1.33 -26.10
C ASN A 77 -0.28 -1.39 -25.26
N TRP A 78 -0.27 -2.13 -24.15
CA TRP A 78 -1.46 -2.34 -23.33
C TRP A 78 -2.13 -1.05 -22.83
N GLU A 79 -1.37 0.04 -22.60
CA GLU A 79 -1.91 1.32 -22.12
C GLU A 79 -2.78 2.02 -23.16
N GLU A 80 -2.32 2.05 -24.42
CA GLU A 80 -3.07 2.62 -25.54
C GLU A 80 -4.33 1.81 -25.82
N VAL A 81 -4.21 0.49 -25.84
CA VAL A 81 -5.36 -0.41 -26.03
C VAL A 81 -6.36 -0.27 -24.88
N LEU A 82 -5.88 -0.12 -23.65
CA LEU A 82 -6.75 0.09 -22.50
C LEU A 82 -7.47 1.43 -22.59
N TYR A 83 -6.80 2.47 -23.07
CA TYR A 83 -7.39 3.80 -23.26
C TYR A 83 -8.60 3.75 -24.20
N LEU A 84 -8.52 3.00 -25.31
CA LEU A 84 -9.63 2.81 -26.26
C LEU A 84 -10.90 2.22 -25.64
N THR A 85 -10.77 1.51 -24.51
CA THR A 85 -11.93 0.93 -23.79
C THR A 85 -12.62 1.91 -22.84
N ASN A 86 -12.20 3.17 -22.80
CA ASN A 86 -12.74 4.25 -21.95
C ASN A 86 -12.90 3.87 -20.46
N PRO A 87 -11.78 3.64 -19.72
CA PRO A 87 -11.82 3.14 -18.35
C PRO A 87 -12.62 3.98 -17.34
N ASP A 88 -12.75 5.28 -17.59
CA ASP A 88 -13.51 6.20 -16.74
C ASP A 88 -15.01 5.85 -16.70
N ARG A 89 -15.54 5.32 -17.82
CA ARG A 89 -16.97 4.97 -17.96
C ARG A 89 -17.31 3.55 -17.53
N TRP A 90 -16.33 2.73 -17.19
CA TRP A 90 -16.59 1.35 -16.78
C TRP A 90 -17.54 1.28 -15.60
N SER A 91 -18.33 0.22 -15.51
CA SER A 91 -19.06 -0.09 -14.28
C SER A 91 -18.10 -0.37 -13.10
N PRO A 92 -18.54 -0.19 -11.84
CA PRO A 92 -17.75 -0.62 -10.67
C PRO A 92 -17.38 -2.11 -10.70
N HIS A 93 -18.25 -2.95 -11.26
CA HIS A 93 -18.02 -4.39 -11.41
C HIS A 93 -16.97 -4.71 -12.48
N ALA A 94 -16.95 -3.95 -13.59
CA ALA A 94 -15.90 -4.05 -14.60
C ALA A 94 -14.56 -3.64 -14.00
N MET A 95 -14.52 -2.56 -13.23
CA MET A 95 -13.28 -2.12 -12.55
C MET A 95 -12.74 -3.18 -11.60
N TYR A 96 -13.60 -3.88 -10.85
CA TYR A 96 -13.20 -5.02 -10.03
C TYR A 96 -12.64 -6.18 -10.86
N ALA A 97 -13.34 -6.57 -11.92
CA ALA A 97 -12.93 -7.66 -12.79
C ALA A 97 -11.59 -7.36 -13.49
N ALA A 98 -11.43 -6.13 -13.98
CA ALA A 98 -10.20 -5.60 -14.53
C ALA A 98 -9.09 -5.63 -13.50
N THR A 99 -9.29 -5.05 -12.31
CA THR A 99 -8.26 -5.03 -11.26
C THR A 99 -7.78 -6.43 -10.92
N ARG A 100 -8.68 -7.41 -10.81
CA ARG A 100 -8.30 -8.82 -10.57
C ARG A 100 -7.46 -9.40 -11.71
N LEU A 101 -7.81 -9.11 -12.96
CA LEU A 101 -7.08 -9.56 -14.15
C LEU A 101 -5.70 -8.91 -14.25
N PHE A 102 -5.63 -7.59 -14.19
CA PHE A 102 -4.40 -6.81 -14.32
C PHE A 102 -3.45 -7.05 -13.14
N ALA A 103 -3.96 -7.13 -11.91
CA ALA A 103 -3.15 -7.43 -10.74
C ALA A 103 -2.61 -8.87 -10.73
N SER A 104 -3.09 -9.78 -11.58
CA SER A 104 -2.54 -11.14 -11.68
C SER A 104 -1.54 -11.26 -12.83
N ASN A 105 -1.82 -10.64 -13.97
CA ASN A 105 -1.06 -10.84 -15.21
C ASN A 105 0.01 -9.78 -15.47
N LEU A 106 -0.15 -8.54 -15.00
CA LEU A 106 0.85 -7.50 -15.22
C LEU A 106 2.06 -7.69 -14.30
N ASN A 107 3.24 -7.25 -14.77
CA ASN A 107 4.41 -7.08 -13.92
C ASN A 107 4.18 -5.94 -12.89
N VAL A 108 5.10 -5.79 -11.93
CA VAL A 108 4.94 -4.82 -10.83
C VAL A 108 4.88 -3.38 -11.33
N THR A 109 5.67 -3.02 -12.34
CA THR A 109 5.75 -1.67 -12.89
C THR A 109 4.51 -1.29 -13.69
N MET A 110 4.02 -2.19 -14.54
CA MET A 110 2.78 -2.01 -15.29
C MET A 110 1.56 -1.99 -14.36
N ALA A 111 1.50 -2.88 -13.36
CA ALA A 111 0.42 -2.87 -12.38
C ALA A 111 0.41 -1.56 -11.56
N GLN A 112 1.58 -1.02 -11.22
CA GLN A 112 1.71 0.28 -10.57
C GLN A 112 1.11 1.40 -11.45
N ARG A 113 1.38 1.39 -12.76
CA ARG A 113 0.82 2.37 -13.70
C ARG A 113 -0.69 2.24 -13.81
N PHE A 114 -1.22 1.02 -13.96
CA PHE A 114 -2.67 0.78 -13.95
C PHE A 114 -3.33 1.29 -12.65
N PHE A 115 -2.72 1.01 -11.49
CA PHE A 115 -3.27 1.46 -10.22
C PHE A 115 -3.26 2.98 -10.07
N ASN A 116 -2.22 3.66 -10.54
CA ASN A 116 -2.10 5.12 -10.44
C ASN A 116 -3.01 5.83 -11.45
N LEU A 117 -3.08 5.35 -12.69
CA LEU A 117 -3.73 6.07 -13.78
C LEU A 117 -5.21 5.71 -13.97
N VAL A 118 -5.64 4.54 -13.51
CA VAL A 118 -7.02 4.06 -13.74
C VAL A 118 -7.75 3.82 -12.42
N LEU A 119 -7.20 2.97 -11.55
CA LEU A 119 -7.92 2.57 -10.33
C LEU A 119 -8.00 3.69 -9.29
N LEU A 120 -6.90 4.40 -9.03
CA LEU A 120 -6.85 5.46 -8.02
C LEU A 120 -7.82 6.61 -8.37
N PRO A 121 -7.78 7.23 -9.57
CA PRO A 121 -8.70 8.31 -9.93
C PRO A 121 -10.16 7.86 -9.83
N ARG A 122 -10.48 6.65 -10.29
CA ARG A 122 -11.84 6.10 -10.21
C ARG A 122 -12.34 5.96 -8.78
N VAL A 123 -11.50 5.47 -7.87
CA VAL A 123 -11.85 5.32 -6.45
C VAL A 123 -12.05 6.69 -5.80
N ARG A 124 -11.19 7.67 -6.10
CA ARG A 124 -11.31 9.03 -5.57
C ARG A 124 -12.60 9.71 -6.06
N GLN A 125 -12.92 9.55 -7.35
CA GLN A 125 -14.14 10.08 -7.95
C GLN A 125 -15.40 9.51 -7.28
N ASP A 126 -15.47 8.17 -7.12
CA ASP A 126 -16.63 7.53 -6.48
C ASP A 126 -16.84 8.00 -5.03
N ILE A 127 -15.75 8.20 -4.27
CA ILE A 127 -15.81 8.74 -2.91
C ILE A 127 -16.24 10.21 -2.90
N ALA A 128 -15.77 11.00 -3.86
CA ALA A 128 -16.13 12.41 -3.99
C ALA A 128 -17.63 12.56 -4.26
N ASP A 129 -18.16 11.77 -5.19
CA ASP A 129 -19.55 11.85 -5.64
C ASP A 129 -20.53 11.26 -4.62
N ASN A 130 -20.25 10.04 -4.15
CA ASN A 130 -21.21 9.28 -3.34
C ASN A 130 -20.98 9.43 -1.82
N ARG A 131 -19.87 10.06 -1.40
CA ARG A 131 -19.39 10.12 0.00
C ARG A 131 -19.17 8.75 0.67
N ARG A 132 -19.30 7.66 -0.08
CA ARG A 132 -19.06 6.26 0.29
C ARG A 132 -18.46 5.55 -0.91
N LEU A 133 -17.67 4.49 -0.68
CA LEU A 133 -17.11 3.70 -1.77
C LEU A 133 -18.02 2.53 -2.14
N HIS A 134 -18.28 2.35 -3.44
CA HIS A 134 -19.01 1.20 -3.96
C HIS A 134 -18.33 -0.12 -3.56
N PHE A 135 -19.12 -1.15 -3.20
CA PHE A 135 -18.59 -2.43 -2.73
C PHE A 135 -17.62 -3.10 -3.71
N ALA A 136 -17.94 -3.12 -5.01
CA ALA A 136 -17.04 -3.67 -6.03
C ALA A 136 -15.69 -2.93 -6.11
N LEU A 137 -15.66 -1.60 -5.93
CA LEU A 137 -14.41 -0.83 -5.90
C LEU A 137 -13.62 -1.11 -4.62
N PHE A 138 -14.29 -1.28 -3.48
CA PHE A 138 -13.64 -1.74 -2.24
C PHE A 138 -12.99 -3.12 -2.43
N MET A 139 -13.68 -4.04 -3.11
CA MET A 139 -13.13 -5.35 -3.47
C MET A 139 -11.99 -5.25 -4.48
N ALA A 140 -12.03 -4.26 -5.39
CA ALA A 140 -10.93 -3.97 -6.32
C ALA A 140 -9.68 -3.55 -5.55
N LEU A 141 -9.81 -2.63 -4.58
CA LEU A 141 -8.70 -2.24 -3.70
C LEU A 141 -8.11 -3.45 -2.96
N LYS A 142 -8.96 -4.33 -2.40
CA LYS A 142 -8.51 -5.57 -1.75
C LYS A 142 -7.77 -6.51 -2.71
N LYS A 143 -8.10 -6.52 -4.00
CA LYS A 143 -7.36 -7.31 -5.00
C LYS A 143 -6.06 -6.64 -5.41
N ALA A 144 -6.02 -5.31 -5.48
CA ALA A 144 -4.79 -4.57 -5.75
C ALA A 144 -3.70 -4.85 -4.70
N THR A 145 -4.07 -5.07 -3.42
CA THR A 145 -3.09 -5.41 -2.36
C THR A 145 -2.38 -6.75 -2.55
N PHE A 146 -2.84 -7.62 -3.46
CA PHE A 146 -2.13 -8.88 -3.78
C PHE A 146 -0.79 -8.63 -4.49
N LYS A 147 -0.59 -7.45 -5.09
CA LYS A 147 0.72 -6.95 -5.54
C LYS A 147 1.12 -5.75 -4.67
N PRO A 148 1.64 -5.97 -3.45
CA PRO A 148 1.88 -4.91 -2.46
C PRO A 148 2.82 -3.82 -2.95
N ALA A 149 3.90 -4.16 -3.65
CA ALA A 149 4.83 -3.18 -4.20
C ALA A 149 4.15 -2.20 -5.18
N ALA A 150 3.29 -2.71 -6.06
CA ALA A 150 2.54 -1.91 -7.01
C ALA A 150 1.45 -1.08 -6.30
N PHE A 151 0.74 -1.67 -5.34
CA PHE A 151 -0.29 -0.98 -4.56
C PHE A 151 0.28 0.23 -3.80
N PHE A 152 1.41 0.06 -3.12
CA PHE A 152 1.99 1.15 -2.34
C PHE A 152 2.55 2.27 -3.22
N LYS A 153 3.32 1.92 -4.26
CA LYS A 153 3.92 2.92 -5.16
C LYS A 153 2.90 3.57 -6.10
N GLY A 154 1.85 2.86 -6.46
CA GLY A 154 0.84 3.32 -7.43
C GLY A 154 -0.39 3.94 -6.79
N MET A 155 -0.67 3.66 -5.52
CA MET A 155 -1.87 4.18 -4.85
C MET A 155 -1.54 4.95 -3.57
N LEU A 156 -1.00 4.27 -2.55
CA LEU A 156 -0.90 4.85 -1.21
C LEU A 156 0.09 6.03 -1.15
N LEU A 157 1.29 5.85 -1.71
CA LEU A 157 2.32 6.89 -1.68
C LEU A 157 1.92 8.12 -2.51
N PRO A 158 1.43 7.98 -3.77
CA PRO A 158 0.91 9.13 -4.52
C PRO A 158 -0.25 9.84 -3.79
N LEU A 159 -1.17 9.08 -3.19
CA LEU A 159 -2.28 9.66 -2.42
C LEU A 159 -1.78 10.52 -1.25
N CYS A 160 -0.76 10.08 -0.52
CA CYS A 160 -0.15 10.85 0.56
C CYS A 160 0.67 12.05 0.04
N GLN A 161 1.41 11.87 -1.06
CA GLN A 161 2.27 12.91 -1.65
C GLN A 161 1.47 14.07 -2.25
N SER A 162 0.31 13.78 -2.84
CA SER A 162 -0.55 14.82 -3.42
C SER A 162 -1.10 15.80 -2.37
N LYS A 163 -1.10 15.44 -1.07
CA LYS A 163 -1.71 16.20 0.04
C LYS A 163 -3.20 16.54 -0.15
N THR A 164 -3.86 15.96 -1.14
CA THR A 164 -5.29 16.15 -1.43
C THR A 164 -6.16 15.03 -0.85
N CYS A 165 -5.56 14.11 -0.08
CA CYS A 165 -6.25 13.01 0.57
C CYS A 165 -7.22 13.53 1.65
N SER A 166 -8.51 13.26 1.46
CA SER A 166 -9.57 13.56 2.41
C SER A 166 -9.63 12.54 3.55
N LEU A 167 -10.29 12.91 4.66
CA LEU A 167 -10.48 12.01 5.80
C LEU A 167 -11.24 10.73 5.41
N ARG A 168 -12.22 10.83 4.50
CA ARG A 168 -13.00 9.66 4.05
C ARG A 168 -12.16 8.69 3.24
N GLU A 169 -11.35 9.21 2.31
CA GLU A 169 -10.38 8.40 1.57
C GLU A 169 -9.41 7.71 2.54
N ALA A 170 -8.87 8.44 3.52
CA ALA A 170 -7.95 7.89 4.51
C ALA A 170 -8.58 6.74 5.32
N VAL A 171 -9.82 6.89 5.78
CA VAL A 171 -10.54 5.84 6.52
C VAL A 171 -10.79 4.60 5.64
N ILE A 172 -11.20 4.78 4.39
CA ILE A 172 -11.49 3.69 3.47
C ILE A 172 -10.22 2.90 3.13
N PHE A 173 -9.13 3.58 2.75
CA PHE A 173 -7.85 2.94 2.45
C PHE A 173 -7.24 2.27 3.69
N SER A 174 -7.40 2.88 4.87
CA SER A 174 -7.00 2.27 6.15
C SER A 174 -7.78 0.99 6.45
N ALA A 175 -9.08 0.95 6.14
CA ALA A 175 -9.90 -0.24 6.29
C ALA A 175 -9.51 -1.37 5.31
N VAL A 176 -9.04 -1.03 4.10
CA VAL A 176 -8.48 -2.02 3.17
C VAL A 176 -7.18 -2.58 3.73
N LEU A 177 -6.26 -1.71 4.15
CA LEU A 177 -4.96 -2.11 4.71
C LEU A 177 -5.11 -2.96 5.98
N SER A 178 -6.05 -2.64 6.87
CA SER A 178 -6.27 -3.40 8.09
C SER A 178 -6.77 -4.83 7.81
N ARG A 179 -7.64 -5.00 6.80
CA ARG A 179 -8.22 -6.29 6.41
C ARG A 179 -7.33 -7.15 5.51
N CYS A 180 -6.38 -6.55 4.80
CA CYS A 180 -5.49 -7.28 3.90
C CYS A 180 -4.19 -7.69 4.60
N SER A 181 -3.63 -8.85 4.24
CA SER A 181 -2.27 -9.23 4.64
C SER A 181 -1.26 -8.56 3.72
N VAL A 182 -0.25 -7.91 4.31
CA VAL A 182 0.81 -7.21 3.57
C VAL A 182 2.16 -7.71 4.09
N PRO A 183 3.12 -8.07 3.22
CA PRO A 183 4.45 -8.48 3.67
C PRO A 183 5.15 -7.42 4.53
N ALA A 184 5.88 -7.88 5.55
CA ALA A 184 6.57 -7.02 6.52
C ALA A 184 7.59 -6.07 5.85
N LEU A 185 8.34 -6.56 4.86
CA LEU A 185 9.35 -5.77 4.14
C LEU A 185 8.74 -4.56 3.43
N HIS A 186 7.61 -4.75 2.74
CA HIS A 186 6.91 -3.65 2.08
C HIS A 186 6.33 -2.67 3.09
N SER A 187 5.76 -3.18 4.20
CA SER A 187 5.23 -2.33 5.27
C SER A 187 6.32 -1.46 5.91
N ALA A 188 7.50 -2.04 6.17
CA ALA A 188 8.65 -1.33 6.71
C ALA A 188 9.15 -0.23 5.77
N ALA A 189 9.32 -0.54 4.48
CA ALA A 189 9.75 0.44 3.47
C ALA A 189 8.75 1.60 3.32
N VAL A 190 7.44 1.30 3.38
CA VAL A 190 6.39 2.32 3.31
C VAL A 190 6.37 3.19 4.57
N LEU A 191 6.48 2.60 5.76
CA LEU A 191 6.56 3.37 7.01
C LEU A 191 7.74 4.34 6.99
N MET A 192 8.91 3.87 6.55
CA MET A 192 10.08 4.73 6.37
C MET A 192 9.82 5.85 5.36
N LYS A 193 9.13 5.57 4.25
CA LYS A 193 8.83 6.62 3.27
C LYS A 193 7.80 7.63 3.79
N LEU A 194 6.76 7.17 4.48
CA LEU A 194 5.74 8.03 5.08
C LEU A 194 6.33 8.92 6.19
N SER A 195 7.31 8.43 6.94
CA SER A 195 7.97 9.22 7.99
C SER A 195 8.74 10.43 7.44
N THR A 196 9.19 10.35 6.17
CA THR A 196 9.88 11.46 5.48
C THR A 196 8.95 12.51 4.88
N PHE A 197 7.67 12.20 4.66
CA PHE A 197 6.74 13.14 4.04
C PHE A 197 6.39 14.29 4.98
N GLU A 198 6.05 15.43 4.39
CA GLU A 198 5.45 16.53 5.14
C GLU A 198 4.16 16.06 5.82
N TYR A 199 3.94 16.59 7.02
CA TYR A 199 2.81 16.16 7.82
C TYR A 199 1.48 16.56 7.20
N ALA A 200 0.66 15.55 6.92
CA ALA A 200 -0.77 15.67 6.71
C ALA A 200 -1.48 14.77 7.73
N GLY A 201 -2.53 15.25 8.38
CA GLY A 201 -3.25 14.47 9.41
C GLY A 201 -3.78 13.13 8.91
N THR A 202 -4.05 12.99 7.61
CA THR A 202 -4.48 11.74 6.97
C THR A 202 -3.38 10.68 6.91
N THR A 203 -2.11 11.07 6.83
CA THR A 203 -0.97 10.14 6.79
C THR A 203 -0.87 9.31 8.08
N SER A 204 -1.24 9.90 9.23
CA SER A 204 -1.24 9.23 10.54
C SER A 204 -2.17 8.00 10.58
N PHE A 205 -3.27 8.00 9.81
CA PHE A 205 -4.17 6.84 9.72
C PHE A 205 -3.44 5.62 9.12
N PHE A 206 -2.71 5.83 8.02
CA PHE A 206 -1.98 4.76 7.34
C PHE A 206 -0.81 4.26 8.19
N MET A 207 -0.05 5.17 8.80
CA MET A 207 1.05 4.80 9.70
C MET A 207 0.52 3.96 10.87
N ARG A 208 -0.58 4.37 11.49
CA ARG A 208 -1.20 3.61 12.60
C ARG A 208 -1.57 2.21 12.16
N VAL A 209 -2.29 2.06 11.04
CA VAL A 209 -2.72 0.73 10.56
C VAL A 209 -1.53 -0.17 10.23
N LEU A 210 -0.46 0.36 9.67
CA LEU A 210 0.76 -0.42 9.38
C LEU A 210 1.50 -0.82 10.68
N LEU A 211 1.50 0.03 11.71
CA LEU A 211 2.06 -0.30 13.02
C LEU A 211 1.20 -1.35 13.76
N ASP A 212 -0.12 -1.27 13.64
CA ASP A 212 -1.10 -2.23 14.19
C ASP A 212 -0.95 -3.65 13.60
N LYS A 213 -0.24 -3.80 12.48
CA LYS A 213 0.13 -5.12 11.95
C LYS A 213 1.18 -5.86 12.79
N LYS A 214 1.85 -5.16 13.71
CA LYS A 214 2.79 -5.74 14.69
C LYS A 214 3.96 -6.51 14.07
N TYR A 215 4.39 -6.15 12.86
CA TYR A 215 5.58 -6.74 12.25
C TYR A 215 6.86 -6.39 13.03
N ALA A 216 7.91 -7.20 12.84
CA ALA A 216 9.25 -6.81 13.28
C ALA A 216 9.79 -5.76 12.30
N LEU A 217 10.11 -4.58 12.80
CA LEU A 217 10.65 -3.49 11.99
C LEU A 217 12.18 -3.42 12.12
N PRO A 218 12.93 -3.15 11.04
CA PRO A 218 14.35 -2.83 11.12
C PRO A 218 14.59 -1.60 12.00
N PHE A 219 15.72 -1.56 12.70
CA PHE A 219 16.08 -0.43 13.57
C PHE A 219 16.09 0.91 12.83
N SER A 220 16.57 0.94 11.60
CA SER A 220 16.54 2.16 10.76
C SER A 220 15.13 2.71 10.53
N VAL A 221 14.11 1.85 10.49
CA VAL A 221 12.71 2.27 10.34
C VAL A 221 12.16 2.79 11.67
N VAL A 222 12.52 2.16 12.78
CA VAL A 222 12.16 2.63 14.13
C VAL A 222 12.76 4.01 14.38
N ASP A 223 14.05 4.18 14.10
CA ASP A 223 14.76 5.44 14.28
C ASP A 223 14.12 6.53 13.39
N ALA A 224 13.82 6.23 12.12
CA ALA A 224 13.13 7.16 11.22
C ALA A 224 11.69 7.53 11.68
N LEU A 225 11.01 6.64 12.41
CA LEU A 225 9.70 6.93 13.01
C LEU A 225 9.84 7.81 14.24
N VAL A 226 10.84 7.57 15.09
CA VAL A 226 11.18 8.45 16.21
C VAL A 226 11.44 9.86 15.70
N ASP A 227 12.32 10.01 14.70
CA ASP A 227 12.64 11.30 14.09
C ASP A 227 11.38 12.00 13.56
N HIS A 228 10.49 11.25 12.92
CA HIS A 228 9.21 11.79 12.47
C HIS A 228 8.38 12.37 13.62
N PHE A 229 8.25 11.66 14.74
CA PHE A 229 7.49 12.17 15.89
C PHE A 229 8.19 13.36 16.57
N LEU A 230 9.52 13.36 16.67
CA LEU A 230 10.27 14.44 17.32
C LEU A 230 10.21 15.77 16.57
N ARG A 231 9.98 15.76 15.25
CA ARG A 231 9.73 16.98 14.45
C ARG A 231 8.56 17.80 14.97
N PHE A 232 7.59 17.19 15.64
CA PHE A 232 6.41 17.88 16.19
C PHE A 232 6.67 18.58 17.52
N SER A 233 7.88 18.49 18.08
CA SER A 233 8.24 19.20 19.32
C SER A 233 8.23 20.71 19.16
N THR A 234 8.54 21.22 17.96
CA THR A 234 8.55 22.64 17.60
C THR A 234 7.29 23.10 16.88
N GLU A 235 6.37 22.18 16.58
CA GLU A 235 5.13 22.50 15.87
C GLU A 235 4.18 23.23 16.81
N GLU A 236 3.67 24.40 16.46
CA GLU A 236 2.74 25.14 17.34
C GLU A 236 1.31 24.60 17.25
N ARG A 237 0.93 24.03 16.10
CA ARG A 237 -0.42 23.50 15.86
C ARG A 237 -0.83 22.43 16.87
N GLU A 238 -2.13 22.42 17.18
CA GLU A 238 -2.74 21.31 17.91
C GLU A 238 -2.77 20.06 17.03
N LEU A 239 -2.29 18.95 17.59
CA LEU A 239 -2.21 17.69 16.88
C LEU A 239 -3.52 16.92 17.03
N PRO A 240 -4.03 16.30 15.95
CA PRO A 240 -5.27 15.55 16.02
C PRO A 240 -5.12 14.29 16.85
N VAL A 241 -6.23 13.79 17.42
CA VAL A 241 -6.27 12.56 18.24
C VAL A 241 -5.61 11.36 17.54
N VAL A 242 -5.77 11.26 16.21
CA VAL A 242 -5.15 10.19 15.41
C VAL A 242 -3.63 10.17 15.56
N TRP A 243 -2.97 11.33 15.65
CA TRP A 243 -1.52 11.42 15.82
C TRP A 243 -1.08 10.82 17.16
N HIS A 244 -1.78 11.17 18.24
CA HIS A 244 -1.53 10.59 19.57
C HIS A 244 -1.78 9.08 19.59
N GLN A 245 -2.81 8.60 18.91
CA GLN A 245 -3.09 7.17 18.76
C GLN A 245 -1.98 6.45 17.97
N THR A 246 -1.47 7.06 16.90
CA THR A 246 -0.35 6.52 16.12
C THR A 246 0.91 6.41 16.98
N LEU A 247 1.22 7.45 17.78
CA LEU A 247 2.35 7.43 18.70
C LEU A 247 2.19 6.36 19.80
N LEU A 248 1.00 6.24 20.40
CA LEU A 248 0.71 5.19 21.37
C LEU A 248 0.92 3.80 20.77
N THR A 249 0.39 3.55 19.57
CA THR A 249 0.54 2.27 18.87
C THR A 249 2.00 1.94 18.60
N PHE A 250 2.79 2.94 18.19
CA PHE A 250 4.22 2.80 17.99
C PHE A 250 4.93 2.41 19.29
N VAL A 251 4.70 3.14 20.39
CA VAL A 251 5.36 2.86 21.67
C VAL A 251 4.95 1.50 22.22
N GLN A 252 3.66 1.17 22.23
CA GLN A 252 3.16 -0.12 22.73
C GLN A 252 3.87 -1.31 22.07
N ARG A 253 4.09 -1.22 20.77
CA ARG A 253 4.70 -2.32 20.00
C ARG A 253 6.23 -2.30 20.01
N TYR A 254 6.83 -1.11 19.92
CA TYR A 254 8.26 -0.96 19.61
C TYR A 254 9.09 -0.40 20.77
N LYS A 255 8.52 -0.19 21.98
CA LYS A 255 9.26 0.27 23.17
C LYS A 255 10.56 -0.49 23.48
N ALA A 256 10.62 -1.78 23.16
CA ALA A 256 11.80 -2.62 23.41
C ALA A 256 12.98 -2.35 22.45
N VAL A 257 12.70 -1.78 21.27
CA VAL A 257 13.69 -1.57 20.20
C VAL A 257 14.10 -0.11 20.01
N ILE A 258 13.51 0.80 20.79
CA ILE A 258 13.88 2.22 20.83
C ILE A 258 15.08 2.38 21.77
N ASP A 259 16.07 3.18 21.37
CA ASP A 259 17.23 3.50 22.19
C ASP A 259 16.87 4.44 23.37
N LYS A 260 17.75 4.48 24.36
CA LYS A 260 17.52 5.19 25.61
C LYS A 260 17.39 6.71 25.43
N GLU A 261 18.18 7.30 24.53
CA GLU A 261 18.16 8.74 24.27
C GLU A 261 16.86 9.15 23.55
N SER A 262 16.47 8.41 22.51
CA SER A 262 15.18 8.58 21.83
C SER A 262 14.00 8.48 22.78
N LYS A 263 14.01 7.53 23.73
CA LYS A 263 12.94 7.45 24.75
C LYS A 263 12.85 8.68 25.62
N LYS A 264 13.97 9.24 26.08
CA LYS A 264 13.98 10.50 26.85
C LYS A 264 13.38 11.64 26.02
N LEU A 265 13.73 11.72 24.74
CA LEU A 265 13.18 12.73 23.83
C LEU A 265 11.67 12.54 23.63
N LEU A 266 11.19 11.30 23.49
CA LEU A 266 9.76 11.00 23.41
C LEU A 266 9.02 11.36 24.70
N PHE A 267 9.61 11.13 25.88
CA PHE A 267 9.05 11.60 27.16
C PHE A 267 8.90 13.13 27.19
N LYS A 268 9.90 13.87 26.70
CA LYS A 268 9.81 15.32 26.58
C LYS A 268 8.72 15.73 25.59
N LEU A 269 8.65 15.08 24.43
CA LEU A 269 7.63 15.33 23.40
C LEU A 269 6.21 15.19 23.95
N VAL A 270 5.89 14.10 24.65
CA VAL A 270 4.54 13.88 25.19
C VAL A 270 4.20 14.80 26.37
N THR A 271 5.20 15.47 26.94
CA THR A 271 5.01 16.55 27.92
C THR A 271 4.56 17.83 27.23
N ILE A 272 5.20 18.17 26.11
CA ILE A 272 4.88 19.36 25.30
C ILE A 272 3.54 19.18 24.58
N LYS A 273 3.36 18.03 23.92
CA LYS A 273 2.17 17.67 23.15
C LYS A 273 1.35 16.65 23.93
N SER A 274 0.54 17.16 24.85
CA SER A 274 -0.26 16.35 25.76
C SER A 274 -1.70 16.15 25.27
N HIS A 275 -2.23 14.95 25.50
CA HIS A 275 -3.63 14.59 25.34
C HIS A 275 -4.13 13.92 26.61
N TYR A 276 -5.22 14.45 27.19
CA TYR A 276 -5.72 14.09 28.52
C TYR A 276 -5.86 12.57 28.79
N LEU A 277 -6.36 11.79 27.82
CA LEU A 277 -6.51 10.31 27.98
C LEU A 277 -5.32 9.48 27.48
N ILE A 278 -4.57 9.96 26.48
CA ILE A 278 -3.64 9.11 25.71
C ILE A 278 -2.21 9.29 26.20
N THR A 279 -1.83 10.52 26.56
CA THR A 279 -0.49 10.81 27.07
C THR A 279 -0.12 10.01 28.33
N PRO A 280 -1.02 9.80 29.32
CA PRO A 280 -0.73 8.94 30.46
C PRO A 280 -0.37 7.50 30.04
N GLU A 281 -1.10 6.95 29.08
CA GLU A 281 -0.85 5.62 28.52
C GLU A 281 0.50 5.54 27.79
N ILE A 282 0.84 6.55 26.99
CA ILE A 282 2.15 6.60 26.30
C ILE A 282 3.29 6.63 27.33
N ARG A 283 3.18 7.46 28.37
CA ARG A 283 4.19 7.55 29.44
C ARG A 283 4.37 6.22 30.17
N ARG A 284 3.26 5.57 30.51
CA ARG A 284 3.26 4.25 31.15
C ARG A 284 3.99 3.22 30.29
N GLU A 285 3.69 3.19 28.99
CA GLU A 285 4.31 2.26 28.05
C GLU A 285 5.80 2.53 27.83
N LEU A 286 6.21 3.80 27.76
CA LEU A 286 7.63 4.19 27.67
C LEU A 286 8.40 3.80 28.94
N ALA A 287 7.79 3.96 30.13
CA ALA A 287 8.44 3.65 31.41
C ALA A 287 8.65 2.14 31.61
N HIS A 288 7.72 1.32 31.13
CA HIS A 288 7.79 -0.15 31.26
C HIS A 288 8.63 -0.84 30.18
N GLY A 289 9.10 -0.13 29.15
CA GLY A 289 9.89 -0.71 28.07
C GLY A 289 11.39 -0.69 28.36
N LYS A 290 12.07 -1.85 28.28
CA LYS A 290 13.54 -1.94 28.25
C LYS A 290 14.09 -1.25 26.99
N SER A 291 15.22 -0.55 27.07
CA SER A 291 15.80 0.15 25.91
C SER A 291 16.68 -0.78 25.09
N ARG A 292 16.82 -0.49 23.79
CA ARG A 292 17.70 -1.24 22.90
C ARG A 292 19.13 -1.26 23.48
N GLY A 293 19.65 -2.47 23.73
CA GLY A 293 21.01 -2.66 24.25
C GLY A 293 21.16 -2.50 25.77
N GLU A 294 20.07 -2.33 26.53
CA GLU A 294 20.14 -2.47 27.98
C GLU A 294 20.30 -3.96 28.33
N ALA A 295 21.38 -4.29 29.05
CA ALA A 295 21.62 -5.64 29.57
C ALA A 295 20.52 -6.01 30.57
N ASP A 296 20.13 -7.30 30.59
CA ASP A 296 19.27 -7.81 31.62
C ASP A 296 20.00 -7.72 32.97
N ASN A 297 19.58 -6.80 33.84
CA ASN A 297 20.00 -6.78 35.24
C ASN A 297 19.52 -8.04 36.02
N MET A 298 18.94 -9.03 35.33
CA MET A 298 18.55 -10.34 35.90
C MET A 298 19.71 -11.36 35.93
N ASP A 299 20.90 -11.04 35.42
CA ASP A 299 22.08 -11.91 35.55
C ASP A 299 23.03 -11.49 36.70
N ALA A 300 22.68 -10.47 37.49
CA ALA A 300 23.54 -9.93 38.55
C ALA A 300 23.20 -10.37 39.98
N ASP A 301 22.14 -11.16 40.20
CA ASP A 301 21.73 -11.56 41.56
C ASP A 301 21.19 -13.00 41.69
N VAL A 302 21.62 -13.92 40.81
CA VAL A 302 21.46 -15.35 41.07
C VAL A 302 22.83 -15.93 41.35
N GLY A 303 23.07 -16.18 42.65
CA GLY A 303 24.24 -16.88 43.14
C GLY A 303 24.56 -18.12 42.31
N VAL A 304 25.86 -18.30 42.08
CA VAL A 304 26.50 -19.45 41.46
C VAL A 304 25.89 -20.75 42.03
N GLY A 305 24.98 -21.38 41.28
CA GLY A 305 24.26 -22.55 41.78
C GLY A 305 23.26 -23.11 40.79
N ALA A 306 23.76 -23.95 39.88
CA ALA A 306 23.01 -24.98 39.17
C ALA A 306 21.86 -24.53 38.27
N PHE A 307 22.14 -24.21 37.00
CA PHE A 307 21.37 -24.70 35.83
C PHE A 307 22.21 -24.51 34.56
N SER A 308 23.22 -25.34 34.40
CA SER A 308 23.93 -25.51 33.13
C SER A 308 24.36 -26.97 32.96
N LYS A 309 23.38 -27.86 32.81
CA LYS A 309 23.59 -29.10 32.06
C LYS A 309 22.91 -28.93 30.72
N ALA A 310 23.66 -28.40 29.75
CA ALA A 310 23.34 -28.58 28.35
C ALA A 310 23.39 -30.09 28.07
N VAL A 311 22.23 -30.71 27.91
CA VAL A 311 22.16 -32.03 27.29
C VAL A 311 22.54 -31.81 25.84
N LYS A 312 23.78 -32.18 25.47
CA LYS A 312 24.15 -32.35 24.06
C LYS A 312 23.31 -33.49 23.50
N ALA A 313 22.16 -33.17 22.92
CA ALA A 313 21.47 -34.10 22.05
C ALA A 313 22.37 -34.34 20.83
N LYS A 314 22.90 -35.56 20.71
CA LYS A 314 23.59 -36.01 19.51
C LYS A 314 22.53 -36.01 18.39
N ALA A 315 22.77 -35.29 17.29
CA ALA A 315 21.91 -35.36 16.13
C ALA A 315 21.80 -36.81 15.68
N LEU A 316 20.58 -37.33 15.59
CA LEU A 316 20.34 -38.65 15.01
C LEU A 316 20.68 -38.56 13.52
N GLU A 317 21.64 -39.33 13.05
CA GLU A 317 21.84 -39.53 11.61
C GLU A 317 20.70 -40.41 11.10
N GLU A 318 19.73 -39.81 10.42
CA GLU A 318 18.68 -40.55 9.73
C GLU A 318 19.27 -41.25 8.51
N ASN A 319 19.39 -42.58 8.58
CA ASN A 319 19.81 -43.41 7.47
C ASN A 319 18.61 -43.71 6.57
N VAL A 320 18.65 -43.28 5.31
CA VAL A 320 17.53 -43.34 4.34
C VAL A 320 17.00 -44.77 4.14
N ARG A 321 17.78 -45.80 4.50
CA ARG A 321 17.41 -47.21 4.37
C ARG A 321 16.54 -47.75 5.51
N ASP A 322 16.48 -47.07 6.66
CA ASP A 322 15.75 -47.53 7.85
C ASP A 322 14.41 -46.80 8.07
N MET A 323 13.95 -46.04 7.06
CA MET A 323 12.69 -45.30 7.16
C MET A 323 11.51 -46.29 6.99
N PRO A 324 10.61 -46.42 7.98
CA PRO A 324 9.47 -47.33 7.87
C PRO A 324 8.52 -46.87 6.77
N ALA A 325 7.97 -47.83 6.00
CA ALA A 325 7.03 -47.51 4.93
C ALA A 325 5.77 -46.85 5.51
N ILE A 326 5.54 -45.59 5.15
CA ILE A 326 4.34 -44.84 5.55
C ILE A 326 3.19 -45.32 4.65
N PRO A 327 2.15 -45.97 5.19
CA PRO A 327 0.99 -46.33 4.40
C PRO A 327 0.27 -45.05 4.00
N MET A 328 0.23 -44.75 2.70
CA MET A 328 -0.59 -43.66 2.18
C MET A 328 -2.06 -44.01 2.42
N LEU A 329 -2.77 -43.15 3.14
CA LEU A 329 -4.22 -43.29 3.34
C LEU A 329 -4.91 -43.22 1.98
N ALA A 330 -5.84 -44.14 1.72
CA ALA A 330 -6.65 -44.12 0.52
C ALA A 330 -7.54 -42.86 0.51
N ASP A 331 -7.83 -42.36 -0.70
CA ASP A 331 -8.57 -41.11 -0.94
C ASP A 331 -9.96 -41.06 -0.27
N ASP A 332 -10.48 -42.20 0.18
CA ASP A 332 -11.78 -42.34 0.84
C ASP A 332 -11.73 -41.99 2.34
N GLN A 333 -10.55 -41.68 2.90
CA GLN A 333 -10.35 -41.32 4.32
C GLN A 333 -9.88 -39.87 4.53
N TYR A 334 -10.11 -38.98 3.56
CA TYR A 334 -9.91 -37.54 3.69
C TYR A 334 -11.19 -36.76 3.99
#